data_AF-A0A367KMF8-F1
#
_entry.id   AF-A0A367KMF8-F1
#
_cell.length_a   1.000
_cell.length_b   1.000
_cell.length_c   1.000
_cell.angle_alpha   90.00
_cell.angle_beta   90.00
_cell.angle_gamma   90.00
#
_symmetry.space_group_name_H-M   'P 1'
#
loop_
_entity.id
_entity.type
_entity.pdbx_description
1 polymer ?
#
loop_
_entity_poly.entity_id
_entity_poly.type
_entity_poly.pdbx_seq_one_letter_code
_entity_poly.pdbx_strand_id
1 'polypeptide(L)'
;MRFIPVFLALVFLLVNVASAYRHDMFYKLCLKKVGFKPTFFVGNPGNCYSFYRCDYSNQKLIGPTNCAPGTVWSPNKMLCDYASEPCRHHK
;
A
#
# COMPACT_ATOMS: atom_id res chain seq x y z
N MET A 1 -27.31 4.20 32.45
CA MET A 1 -25.85 4.45 32.28
C MET A 1 -25.07 3.21 31.80
N ARG A 2 -25.60 2.40 30.86
CA ARG A 2 -24.92 1.21 30.29
C ARG A 2 -24.61 1.31 28.78
N PHE A 3 -25.02 2.40 28.12
CA PHE A 3 -24.84 2.59 26.67
C PHE A 3 -23.44 3.07 26.28
N ILE A 4 -22.78 3.85 27.13
CA ILE A 4 -21.43 4.39 26.91
C ILE A 4 -20.36 3.28 26.79
N PRO A 5 -20.32 2.23 27.65
CA PRO A 5 -19.30 1.19 27.52
C PRO A 5 -19.49 0.30 26.28
N VAL A 6 -20.73 0.07 25.85
CA VAL A 6 -21.03 -0.71 24.63
C VAL A 6 -20.62 0.07 23.38
N PHE A 7 -20.90 1.38 23.32
CA PHE A 7 -20.50 2.23 22.21
C PHE A 7 -18.97 2.32 22.09
N LEU A 8 -18.27 2.50 23.22
CA LEU A 8 -16.80 2.50 23.24
C LEU A 8 -16.23 1.14 22.78
N ALA A 9 -16.79 0.03 23.26
CA ALA A 9 -16.36 -1.31 22.83
C ALA A 9 -16.56 -1.53 21.32
N LEU A 10 -17.68 -1.08 20.76
CA LEU A 10 -17.92 -1.15 19.31
C LEU A 10 -16.93 -0.29 18.52
N VAL A 11 -16.66 0.94 18.96
CA VAL A 11 -15.67 1.81 18.32
C VAL A 11 -14.27 1.18 18.38
N PHE A 12 -13.86 0.64 19.53
CA PHE A 12 -12.59 -0.06 19.67
C PHE A 12 -12.48 -1.28 18.76
N LEU A 13 -13.53 -2.09 18.66
CA LEU A 13 -13.57 -3.22 17.73
C LEU A 13 -13.46 -2.77 16.28
N LEU A 14 -14.22 -1.75 15.87
CA LEU A 14 -14.17 -1.19 14.51
C LEU A 14 -12.78 -0.64 14.15
N VAL A 15 -12.11 0.04 15.07
CA VAL A 15 -10.77 0.59 14.84
C VAL A 15 -9.74 -0.54 14.69
N ASN A 16 -9.77 -1.55 15.56
CA ASN A 16 -8.86 -2.71 15.48
C ASN A 16 -9.09 -3.52 14.21
N VAL A 17 -10.35 -3.78 13.87
CA VAL A 17 -10.75 -4.49 12.65
C VAL A 17 -10.32 -3.70 11.41
N ALA A 18 -10.55 -2.39 11.35
CA ALA A 18 -10.08 -1.54 10.24
C ALA A 18 -8.55 -1.49 10.12
N SER A 19 -7.83 -1.53 11.25
CA SER A 19 -6.36 -1.58 11.25
C SER A 19 -5.85 -2.92 10.71
N ALA A 20 -6.45 -4.03 11.14
CA ALA A 20 -6.15 -5.37 10.64
C ALA A 20 -6.44 -5.49 9.14
N TYR A 21 -7.57 -4.95 8.67
CA TYR A 21 -7.90 -4.91 7.25
C TYR A 21 -6.89 -4.12 6.42
N ARG A 22 -6.40 -2.98 6.93
CA ARG A 22 -5.35 -2.21 6.24
C ARG A 22 -4.06 -3.02 6.09
N HIS A 23 -3.61 -3.68 7.16
CA HIS A 23 -2.41 -4.53 7.09
C HIS A 23 -2.56 -5.68 6.09
N ASP A 24 -3.70 -6.39 6.09
CA ASP A 24 -3.96 -7.51 5.18
C ASP A 24 -4.04 -7.07 3.71
N MET A 25 -4.70 -5.94 3.43
CA MET A 25 -4.82 -5.39 2.07
C MET A 25 -3.46 -5.02 1.48
N PHE A 26 -2.59 -4.38 2.27
CA PHE A 26 -1.25 -3.99 1.83
C PHE A 26 -0.31 -5.20 1.68
N TYR A 27 -0.41 -6.22 2.55
CA TYR A 27 0.34 -7.47 2.42
C TYR A 27 -0.05 -8.26 1.17
N LYS A 28 -1.34 -8.33 0.83
CA LYS A 28 -1.83 -8.94 -0.41
C LYS A 28 -1.29 -8.26 -1.67
N LEU A 29 -0.98 -6.96 -1.62
CA LEU A 29 -0.34 -6.25 -2.74
C LEU A 29 1.03 -6.87 -3.09
N CYS A 30 1.79 -7.31 -2.09
CA CYS A 30 3.08 -7.99 -2.25
C CYS A 30 2.97 -9.49 -2.58
N LEU A 31 1.83 -10.14 -2.32
CA LEU A 31 1.66 -11.55 -2.66
C LEU A 31 1.06 -11.79 -4.04
N LYS A 32 0.43 -10.77 -4.65
CA LYS A 32 -0.36 -10.93 -5.87
C LYS A 32 0.46 -11.11 -7.16
N LYS A 33 1.76 -10.82 -7.19
CA LYS A 33 2.59 -11.00 -8.40
C LYS A 33 3.49 -12.23 -8.28
N VAL A 34 3.02 -13.30 -8.91
CA VAL A 34 3.66 -14.60 -9.11
C VAL A 34 4.97 -14.42 -9.90
N GLY A 35 6.10 -14.57 -9.21
CA GLY A 35 7.45 -14.50 -9.77
C GLY A 35 8.48 -14.30 -8.66
N PHE A 36 9.10 -15.39 -8.23
CA PHE A 36 10.00 -15.53 -7.07
C PHE A 36 11.21 -14.56 -7.14
N LYS A 37 11.05 -13.31 -6.67
CA LYS A 37 12.18 -12.39 -6.40
C LYS A 37 12.20 -11.99 -4.92
N PRO A 38 13.37 -12.05 -4.24
CA PRO A 38 13.49 -11.82 -2.81
C PRO A 38 13.15 -10.39 -2.37
N THR A 39 13.24 -9.42 -3.28
CA THR A 39 12.76 -8.05 -3.09
C THR A 39 12.18 -7.54 -4.40
N PHE A 40 11.00 -6.93 -4.33
CA PHE A 40 10.39 -6.29 -5.49
C PHE A 40 9.59 -5.04 -5.07
N PHE A 41 9.31 -4.16 -6.03
CA PHE A 41 8.66 -2.89 -5.79
C PHE A 41 7.24 -2.89 -6.36
N VAL A 42 6.31 -2.26 -5.65
CA VAL A 42 4.89 -2.13 -6.02
C VAL A 42 4.47 -0.68 -6.02
N GLY A 43 3.72 -0.26 -7.04
CA GLY A 43 3.18 1.10 -7.08
C GLY A 43 2.15 1.32 -5.98
N ASN A 44 2.09 2.54 -5.45
CA ASN A 44 1.06 2.89 -4.49
C ASN A 44 -0.30 3.10 -5.23
N PRO A 45 -1.36 2.35 -4.88
CA PRO A 45 -2.65 2.44 -5.58
C PRO A 45 -3.36 3.78 -5.35
N GLY A 46 -3.07 4.49 -4.25
CA GLY A 46 -3.65 5.80 -3.96
C GLY A 46 -2.81 6.98 -4.44
N ASN A 47 -1.52 6.77 -4.75
CA ASN A 47 -0.61 7.82 -5.16
C ASN A 47 0.46 7.30 -6.13
N CYS A 48 0.25 7.53 -7.43
CA CYS A 48 1.17 7.18 -8.52
C CYS A 48 2.60 7.77 -8.39
N TYR A 49 2.78 8.85 -7.61
CA TYR A 49 4.08 9.47 -7.35
C TYR A 49 4.88 8.73 -6.29
N SER A 50 4.41 7.57 -5.83
CA SER A 50 5.07 6.79 -4.80
C SER A 50 4.96 5.30 -5.04
N PHE A 51 5.89 4.57 -4.44
CA PHE A 51 5.95 3.13 -4.50
C PHE A 51 6.36 2.56 -3.14
N TYR A 52 6.12 1.27 -2.97
CA TYR A 52 6.55 0.49 -1.81
C TYR A 52 7.55 -0.57 -2.25
N ARG A 53 8.44 -0.95 -1.34
CA ARG A 53 9.31 -2.12 -1.46
C ARG A 53 8.74 -3.24 -0.61
N CYS A 54 8.56 -4.41 -1.22
CA CYS A 54 8.20 -5.65 -0.54
C CYS A 54 9.47 -6.36 -0.09
N ASP A 55 9.62 -6.55 1.23
CA ASP A 55 10.62 -7.45 1.81
C ASP A 55 9.92 -8.78 2.13
N TYR A 56 10.15 -9.79 1.28
CA TYR A 56 9.50 -11.09 1.42
C TYR A 56 10.01 -11.86 2.64
N SER A 57 11.32 -11.77 2.91
CA SER A 57 11.96 -12.45 4.04
C SER A 57 11.38 -12.01 5.38
N ASN A 58 11.07 -10.73 5.52
CA ASN A 58 10.48 -10.16 6.73
C ASN A 58 8.97 -9.90 6.63
N GLN A 59 8.32 -10.33 5.54
CA GLN A 59 6.90 -10.07 5.24
C GLN A 59 6.50 -8.60 5.45
N LYS A 60 7.40 -7.69 5.10
CA LYS A 60 7.29 -6.27 5.46
C LYS A 60 7.13 -5.41 4.22
N LEU A 61 6.16 -4.50 4.28
CA LEU A 61 6.04 -3.40 3.33
C LEU A 61 6.92 -2.23 3.81
N ILE A 62 7.80 -1.74 2.95
CA ILE A 62 8.71 -0.62 3.25
C ILE A 62 8.36 0.53 2.30
N GLY A 63 7.93 1.66 2.85
CA GLY A 63 7.49 2.83 2.09
C GLY A 63 6.32 3.55 2.76
N PRO A 64 5.66 4.52 2.08
CA PRO A 64 5.84 4.88 0.66
C PRO A 64 7.12 5.69 0.42
N THR A 65 7.81 5.39 -0.68
CA THR A 65 8.92 6.19 -1.21
C THR A 65 8.41 7.05 -2.34
N ASN A 66 8.59 8.36 -2.24
CA ASN A 66 8.18 9.30 -3.28
C ASN A 66 9.19 9.32 -4.43
N CYS A 67 8.67 9.43 -5.64
CA CYS A 67 9.43 9.74 -6.84
C CYS A 67 9.88 11.20 -6.83
N ALA A 68 10.90 11.51 -7.65
CA ALA A 68 11.33 12.89 -7.84
C ALA A 68 10.21 13.72 -8.50
N PRO A 69 10.16 15.05 -8.27
CA PRO A 69 9.17 15.92 -8.91
C PRO A 69 9.14 15.72 -10.44
N GLY A 70 7.95 15.60 -11.01
CA GLY A 70 7.77 15.37 -12.46
C GLY A 70 7.89 13.91 -12.92
N THR A 71 8.18 12.98 -12.00
CA THR A 71 8.27 11.53 -12.29
C THR A 71 7.23 10.73 -11.51
N VAL A 72 6.83 9.59 -12.05
CA VAL A 72 5.81 8.68 -11.49
C VAL A 72 6.34 7.25 -11.47
N TRP A 73 5.82 6.40 -10.60
CA TRP A 73 6.25 5.01 -10.54
C TRP A 73 5.84 4.26 -11.81
N SER A 74 6.83 3.68 -12.51
CA SER A 74 6.60 2.82 -13.68
C SER A 74 6.72 1.34 -13.30
N PRO A 75 5.62 0.57 -13.25
CA PRO A 75 5.67 -0.85 -12.89
C PRO A 75 6.34 -1.72 -13.96
N ASN A 76 6.48 -1.21 -15.20
CA ASN A 76 7.15 -1.91 -16.29
C ASN A 76 8.68 -1.73 -16.22
N LYS A 77 9.14 -0.53 -15.87
CA LYS A 77 10.57 -0.22 -15.74
C LYS A 77 11.11 -0.45 -14.33
N MET A 78 10.24 -0.64 -13.34
CA MET A 78 10.58 -0.79 -11.92
C MET A 78 11.38 0.39 -11.36
N LEU A 79 11.08 1.60 -11.84
CA LEU A 79 11.72 2.86 -11.43
C LEU A 79 10.74 4.04 -11.60
N CYS A 80 11.09 5.18 -11.01
CA CYS A 80 10.41 6.44 -11.27
C CYS A 80 10.81 6.98 -12.63
N ASP A 81 9.82 7.20 -13.49
CA ASP A 81 10.03 7.64 -14.86
C ASP A 81 9.19 8.89 -15.16
N TYR A 82 9.54 9.63 -16.20
CA TYR A 82 8.71 10.73 -16.66
C TYR A 82 7.33 10.21 -17.05
N ALA A 83 6.30 10.89 -16.54
CA ALA A 83 4.93 10.55 -16.84
C ALA A 83 4.62 10.85 -18.31
N SER A 84 4.65 9.83 -19.18
CA SER A 84 4.17 9.98 -20.56
C SER A 84 2.65 10.19 -20.61
N GLU A 85 1.94 9.79 -19.55
CA GLU A 85 0.55 10.11 -19.30
C GLU A 85 0.34 10.60 -17.86
N PRO A 86 -0.59 11.54 -17.61
CA PRO A 86 -0.94 11.95 -16.27
C PRO A 86 -1.46 10.75 -15.48
N CYS A 87 -1.14 10.69 -14.19
CA CYS A 87 -1.58 9.64 -13.30
C CYS A 87 -3.09 9.41 -13.41
N ARG A 88 -3.47 8.38 -14.18
CA ARG A 88 -4.86 7.97 -14.26
C ARG A 88 -5.15 7.22 -12.98
N HIS A 89 -5.76 7.91 -12.02
CA HIS A 89 -6.48 7.21 -10.97
C HIS A 89 -7.41 6.22 -11.68
N HIS A 90 -7.16 4.92 -11.51
CA HIS A 90 -8.10 3.89 -11.92
C HIS A 90 -9.37 4.16 -11.11
N LYS A 91 -10.35 4.83 -11.75
CA LYS A 91 -11.68 5.05 -11.22
C LYS A 91 -12.51 3.79 -11.38
#